data_AF-A0A3A4P5N8-F1
#
_entry.id   AF-A0A3A4P5N8-F1
#
_cell.length_a   1.000
_cell.length_b   1.000
_cell.length_c   1.000
_cell.angle_alpha   90.00
_cell.angle_beta   90.00
_cell.angle_gamma   90.00
#
_symmetry.space_group_name_H-M   'P 1'
#
loop_
_entity.id
_entity.type
_entity.pdbx_description
1 polymer ?
#
loop_
_entity_poly.entity_id
_entity_poly.type
_entity_poly.pdbx_seq_one_letter_code
_entity_poly.pdbx_strand_id
1 'polypeptide(L)'
;MKQRKGMILLGFALLVTPGLVFAQSYTANFVATPPVIDGVVSPGEWDAAAPALGSDWTDHASATPADPAEPTKVRVLYSVDALYILYECTDTDVISVVSGSERLNSSLDGTPGKQASGTVGWTFANTDYLAIYLDPANVADDRTDVDPNNYSYSIQAEPSVSFFGEKDDWGNSYNYSEFGRWGGFRLRNPNPVNVGGVTQYWLGGGSWEIYNSQIVDGPTADGYVMEFRIPWEDLNYPYYQHVGSSIADNLIILDGEDAAVRNDASSLWGLAAVNGGDVTGMPQPGTVWKVQFCRHSASANPQYTNWVGNTGGFVSRPFGNLVFGAATGTAVREALLHN
;
A
#
# COMPACT_ATOMS: atom_id res chain seq x y z
N MET A 1 58.45 -5.02 -56.99
CA MET A 1 58.17 -5.10 -55.53
C MET A 1 56.67 -4.98 -55.32
N LYS A 2 56.03 -6.00 -54.74
CA LYS A 2 54.57 -6.06 -54.51
C LYS A 2 54.19 -5.25 -53.26
N GLN A 3 53.39 -4.20 -53.41
CA GLN A 3 52.79 -3.47 -52.28
C GLN A 3 51.68 -4.32 -51.65
N ARG A 4 51.86 -4.70 -50.38
CA ARG A 4 50.82 -5.34 -49.56
C ARG A 4 49.85 -4.27 -49.06
N LYS A 5 48.57 -4.42 -49.39
CA LYS A 5 47.48 -3.62 -48.81
C LYS A 5 47.19 -4.16 -47.41
N GLY A 6 47.50 -3.36 -46.39
CA GLY A 6 47.09 -3.63 -45.01
C GLY A 6 45.60 -3.34 -44.85
N MET A 7 44.84 -4.37 -44.50
CA MET A 7 43.41 -4.26 -44.17
C MET A 7 43.31 -3.80 -42.72
N ILE A 8 42.91 -2.54 -42.52
CA ILE A 8 42.63 -2.00 -41.18
C ILE A 8 41.27 -2.56 -40.75
N LEU A 9 41.29 -3.46 -39.77
CA LEU A 9 40.10 -3.92 -39.06
C LEU A 9 39.65 -2.77 -38.14
N LEU A 10 38.59 -2.06 -38.52
CA LEU A 10 37.91 -1.11 -37.64
C LEU A 10 37.11 -1.93 -36.61
N GLY A 11 37.62 -2.03 -35.39
CA GLY A 11 36.87 -2.59 -34.27
C GLY A 11 35.72 -1.65 -33.92
N PHE A 12 34.48 -2.07 -34.19
CA PHE A 12 33.30 -1.41 -33.65
C PHE A 12 33.29 -1.63 -32.13
N ALA A 13 33.67 -0.59 -31.37
CA ALA A 13 33.37 -0.53 -29.96
C ALA A 13 31.85 -0.42 -29.83
N LEU A 14 31.21 -1.52 -29.42
CA LEU A 14 29.80 -1.55 -29.07
C LEU A 14 29.64 -0.65 -27.83
N LEU A 15 29.16 0.58 -28.03
CA LEU A 15 28.68 1.40 -26.92
C LEU A 15 27.49 0.66 -26.31
N VAL A 16 27.72 0.00 -25.17
CA VAL A 16 26.64 -0.45 -24.30
C VAL A 16 26.02 0.82 -23.73
N THR A 17 24.97 1.32 -24.37
CA THR A 17 24.10 2.32 -23.75
C THR A 17 23.56 1.71 -22.45
N PRO A 18 23.69 2.38 -21.29
CA PRO A 18 23.01 1.91 -20.09
C PRO A 18 21.54 1.73 -20.43
N GLY A 19 21.03 0.51 -20.26
CA GLY A 19 19.64 0.19 -20.55
C GLY A 19 18.74 1.07 -19.71
N LEU A 20 17.79 1.75 -20.35
CA LEU A 20 16.68 2.40 -19.65
C LEU A 20 15.93 1.30 -18.89
N VAL A 21 16.12 1.24 -17.58
CA VAL A 21 15.31 0.41 -16.71
C VAL A 21 13.97 1.12 -16.60
N PHE A 22 12.98 0.64 -17.35
CA PHE A 22 11.60 1.12 -17.21
C PHE A 22 11.06 0.62 -15.87
N ALA A 23 10.40 1.51 -15.12
CA ALA A 23 9.68 1.11 -13.92
C ALA A 23 8.66 0.02 -14.27
N GLN A 24 8.65 -1.06 -13.49
CA GLN A 24 7.69 -2.15 -13.66
C GLN A 24 6.27 -1.57 -13.56
N SER A 25 5.37 -2.02 -14.42
CA SER A 25 4.03 -1.43 -14.53
C SER A 25 2.96 -2.52 -14.41
N TYR A 26 1.87 -2.20 -13.73
CA TYR A 26 0.70 -3.06 -13.57
C TYR A 26 -0.56 -2.27 -13.93
N THR A 27 -1.51 -2.91 -14.64
CA THR A 27 -2.78 -2.26 -14.99
C THR A 27 -3.88 -2.67 -14.01
N ALA A 28 -4.45 -1.71 -13.30
CA ALA A 28 -5.71 -1.91 -12.56
C ALA A 28 -6.86 -1.76 -13.54
N ASN A 29 -7.59 -2.85 -13.81
CA ASN A 29 -8.74 -2.80 -14.73
C ASN A 29 -9.99 -2.29 -14.01
N PHE A 30 -10.82 -1.53 -14.74
CA PHE A 30 -12.09 -1.05 -14.23
C PHE A 30 -13.11 -2.19 -14.16
N VAL A 31 -13.90 -2.25 -13.09
CA VAL A 31 -15.04 -3.16 -12.94
C VAL A 31 -16.32 -2.41 -12.57
N ALA A 32 -17.42 -2.80 -13.21
CA ALA A 32 -18.75 -2.30 -12.87
C ALA A 32 -19.38 -3.04 -11.69
N THR A 33 -18.96 -4.30 -11.47
CA THR A 33 -19.35 -5.12 -10.32
C THR A 33 -18.08 -5.42 -9.54
N PRO A 34 -17.86 -4.73 -8.40
CA PRO A 34 -16.72 -4.99 -7.53
C PRO A 34 -16.66 -6.43 -7.00
N PRO A 35 -15.47 -6.93 -6.63
CA PRO A 35 -15.37 -8.15 -5.84
C PRO A 35 -15.99 -7.96 -4.45
N VAL A 36 -16.48 -9.06 -3.86
CA VAL A 36 -16.91 -9.10 -2.46
C VAL A 36 -15.64 -9.22 -1.58
N ILE A 37 -15.59 -8.48 -0.47
CA ILE A 37 -14.46 -8.51 0.46
C ILE A 37 -14.85 -9.37 1.65
N ASP A 38 -14.55 -10.67 1.57
CA ASP A 38 -14.94 -11.66 2.57
C ASP A 38 -13.84 -12.67 2.91
N GLY A 39 -12.65 -12.52 2.33
CA GLY A 39 -11.52 -13.42 2.52
C GLY A 39 -11.64 -14.71 1.70
N VAL A 40 -12.53 -14.76 0.70
CA VAL A 40 -12.73 -15.92 -0.18
C VAL A 40 -12.70 -15.48 -1.63
N VAL A 41 -11.73 -16.00 -2.39
CA VAL A 41 -11.64 -15.75 -3.84
C VAL A 41 -12.61 -16.66 -4.58
N SER A 42 -13.81 -16.17 -4.90
CA SER A 42 -14.80 -16.97 -5.64
C SER A 42 -14.54 -16.94 -7.16
N PRO A 43 -14.98 -17.98 -7.91
CA PRO A 43 -14.80 -18.01 -9.36
C PRO A 43 -15.41 -16.79 -10.05
N GLY A 44 -14.64 -16.09 -10.87
CA GLY A 44 -15.09 -14.97 -11.69
C GLY A 44 -14.90 -13.58 -11.06
N GLU A 45 -14.73 -13.46 -9.74
CA GLU A 45 -14.67 -12.15 -9.06
C GLU A 45 -13.45 -11.33 -9.47
N TRP A 46 -12.32 -11.99 -9.65
CA TRP A 46 -11.03 -11.37 -9.95
C TRP A 46 -10.53 -11.65 -11.38
N ASP A 47 -11.40 -12.19 -12.25
CA ASP A 47 -11.07 -12.56 -13.63
C ASP A 47 -10.84 -11.33 -14.54
N ALA A 48 -11.44 -10.20 -14.18
CA ALA A 48 -11.24 -8.93 -14.90
C ALA A 48 -9.87 -8.29 -14.63
N ALA A 49 -9.14 -8.74 -13.60
CA ALA A 49 -7.84 -8.16 -13.27
C ALA A 49 -6.80 -8.48 -14.35
N ALA A 50 -5.76 -7.64 -14.46
CA ALA A 50 -4.60 -8.02 -15.24
C ALA A 50 -3.96 -9.32 -14.68
N PRO A 51 -3.12 -10.03 -15.47
CA PRO A 51 -2.41 -11.20 -14.97
C PRO A 51 -1.67 -10.86 -13.68
N ALA A 52 -1.85 -11.67 -12.65
CA ALA A 52 -1.32 -11.37 -11.32
C ALA A 52 0.19 -11.11 -11.34
N LEU A 53 0.63 -10.15 -10.52
CA LEU A 53 2.04 -10.01 -10.16
C LEU A 53 2.50 -11.32 -9.51
N GLY A 54 3.65 -11.90 -9.86
CA GLY A 54 4.01 -13.19 -9.26
C GLY A 54 5.40 -13.75 -9.51
N SER A 55 6.08 -13.38 -10.60
CA SER A 55 7.40 -13.95 -10.92
C SER A 55 8.60 -13.10 -10.50
N ASP A 56 8.38 -11.80 -10.25
CA ASP A 56 9.46 -10.81 -10.23
C ASP A 56 9.75 -10.29 -8.81
N TRP A 57 9.26 -10.99 -7.79
CA TRP A 57 9.48 -10.61 -6.40
C TRP A 57 10.94 -10.82 -6.02
N THR A 58 11.51 -9.83 -5.34
CA THR A 58 12.87 -9.91 -4.79
C THR A 58 12.87 -9.64 -3.30
N ASP A 59 13.88 -10.17 -2.62
CA ASP A 59 14.18 -9.83 -1.24
C ASP A 59 14.27 -8.30 -1.03
N HIS A 60 13.86 -7.83 0.14
CA HIS A 60 13.74 -6.42 0.43
C HIS A 60 15.10 -5.72 0.53
N ALA A 61 16.10 -6.44 1.03
CA ALA A 61 17.45 -5.95 1.28
C ALA A 61 18.42 -6.24 0.13
N SER A 62 18.03 -7.07 -0.85
CA SER A 62 18.91 -7.53 -1.93
C SER A 62 18.13 -7.78 -3.22
N ALA A 63 18.82 -7.86 -4.36
CA ALA A 63 18.17 -8.23 -5.63
C ALA A 63 17.96 -9.76 -5.77
N THR A 64 18.00 -10.50 -4.66
CA THR A 64 17.82 -11.96 -4.65
C THR A 64 16.36 -12.28 -4.94
N PRO A 65 16.04 -13.20 -5.87
CA PRO A 65 14.65 -13.62 -6.07
C PRO A 65 14.02 -14.16 -4.79
N ALA A 66 12.73 -13.87 -4.58
CA ALA A 66 11.93 -14.45 -3.51
C ALA A 66 11.91 -15.98 -3.57
N ASP A 67 11.61 -16.65 -2.45
CA ASP A 67 11.54 -18.11 -2.41
C ASP A 67 10.39 -18.60 -3.33
N PRO A 68 10.69 -19.38 -4.40
CA PRO A 68 9.65 -19.87 -5.29
C PRO A 68 8.72 -20.90 -4.64
N ALA A 69 9.04 -21.42 -3.44
CA ALA A 69 8.17 -22.32 -2.69
C ALA A 69 7.03 -21.59 -1.94
N GLU A 70 7.17 -20.28 -1.70
CA GLU A 70 6.18 -19.43 -1.03
C GLU A 70 5.75 -18.27 -1.94
N PRO A 71 5.23 -18.54 -3.15
CA PRO A 71 4.89 -17.48 -4.09
C PRO A 71 3.84 -16.51 -3.52
N THR A 72 4.02 -15.25 -3.86
CA THR A 72 3.07 -14.16 -3.57
C THR A 72 2.47 -13.69 -4.87
N LYS A 73 1.14 -13.63 -4.94
CA LYS A 73 0.43 -13.07 -6.08
C LYS A 73 -0.37 -11.85 -5.69
N VAL A 74 -0.35 -10.83 -6.54
CA VAL A 74 -1.17 -9.63 -6.34
C VAL A 74 -2.01 -9.35 -7.57
N ARG A 75 -3.29 -9.05 -7.35
CA ARG A 75 -4.22 -8.52 -8.35
C ARG A 75 -4.78 -7.19 -7.88
N VAL A 76 -5.03 -6.31 -8.85
CA VAL A 76 -5.62 -4.99 -8.58
C VAL A 76 -6.75 -4.72 -9.56
N LEU A 77 -7.86 -4.23 -9.02
CA LEU A 77 -9.04 -3.73 -9.73
C LEU A 77 -9.38 -2.35 -9.20
N TYR A 78 -10.22 -1.62 -9.93
CA TYR A 78 -10.83 -0.41 -9.41
C TYR A 78 -12.25 -0.24 -9.95
N SER A 79 -13.07 0.49 -9.21
CA SER A 79 -14.45 0.82 -9.58
C SER A 79 -14.69 2.33 -9.38
N VAL A 80 -15.95 2.75 -9.48
CA VAL A 80 -16.36 4.12 -9.16
C VAL A 80 -16.21 4.48 -7.68
N ASP A 81 -16.17 3.50 -6.77
CA ASP A 81 -16.15 3.74 -5.32
C ASP A 81 -14.81 3.43 -4.64
N ALA A 82 -14.02 2.49 -5.15
CA ALA A 82 -12.80 2.07 -4.47
C ALA A 82 -11.70 1.50 -5.38
N LEU A 83 -10.51 1.42 -4.80
CA LEU A 83 -9.41 0.55 -5.23
C LEU A 83 -9.55 -0.81 -4.53
N TYR A 84 -9.37 -1.90 -5.28
CA TYR A 84 -9.43 -3.26 -4.74
C TYR A 84 -8.11 -3.99 -4.98
N ILE A 85 -7.59 -4.63 -3.95
CA ILE A 85 -6.31 -5.34 -4.01
C ILE A 85 -6.50 -6.72 -3.40
N LEU A 86 -6.09 -7.76 -4.11
CA LEU A 86 -6.06 -9.13 -3.63
C LEU A 86 -4.61 -9.59 -3.52
N TYR A 87 -4.23 -10.10 -2.35
CA TYR A 87 -3.05 -10.91 -2.16
C TYR A 87 -3.44 -12.39 -2.10
N GLU A 88 -2.73 -13.24 -2.83
CA GLU A 88 -2.78 -14.70 -2.72
C GLU A 88 -1.38 -15.18 -2.29
N CYS A 89 -1.24 -15.67 -1.07
CA CYS A 89 0.05 -16.04 -0.47
C CYS A 89 0.09 -17.55 -0.22
N THR A 90 1.13 -18.22 -0.73
CA THR A 90 1.49 -19.57 -0.28
C THR A 90 2.39 -19.45 0.95
N ASP A 91 1.92 -20.03 2.05
CA ASP A 91 2.55 -19.98 3.36
C ASP A 91 2.00 -21.09 4.26
N THR A 92 2.76 -22.15 4.49
CA THR A 92 2.27 -23.27 5.32
C THR A 92 2.39 -23.00 6.82
N ASP A 93 3.02 -21.90 7.22
CA ASP A 93 3.32 -21.58 8.61
C ASP A 93 2.99 -20.12 8.89
N VAL A 94 1.73 -19.74 8.65
CA VAL A 94 1.26 -18.37 8.87
C VAL A 94 1.33 -18.02 10.35
N ILE A 95 2.16 -17.06 10.72
CA ILE A 95 2.34 -16.53 12.06
C ILE A 95 1.69 -15.15 12.16
N SER A 96 0.69 -15.05 13.03
CA SER A 96 0.11 -13.79 13.48
C SER A 96 0.33 -13.70 14.97
N VAL A 97 1.04 -12.68 15.42
CA VAL A 97 1.25 -12.51 16.85
C VAL A 97 0.13 -11.74 17.52
N VAL A 98 -0.78 -11.11 16.75
CA VAL A 98 -1.91 -10.22 17.12
C VAL A 98 -1.54 -9.03 18.00
N SER A 99 -0.72 -9.28 19.00
CA SER A 99 0.05 -8.42 19.88
C SER A 99 1.18 -7.59 19.26
N GLY A 100 1.48 -7.80 17.97
CA GLY A 100 2.55 -7.10 17.25
C GLY A 100 2.12 -5.74 16.71
N SER A 101 0.84 -5.61 16.34
CA SER A 101 0.27 -4.34 15.94
C SER A 101 0.46 -3.29 17.04
N GLU A 102 0.79 -2.05 16.65
CA GLU A 102 1.05 -0.93 17.56
C GLU A 102 -0.05 -0.73 18.62
N ARG A 103 -1.27 -1.16 18.29
CA ARG A 103 -2.42 -1.23 19.16
C ARG A 103 -2.08 -1.87 20.50
N LEU A 104 -1.45 -3.04 20.54
CA LEU A 104 -1.29 -3.78 21.80
C LEU A 104 -0.06 -3.32 22.59
N ASN A 105 1.02 -2.90 21.93
CA ASN A 105 2.19 -2.35 22.60
C ASN A 105 1.94 -0.98 23.25
N SER A 106 1.07 -0.15 22.65
CA SER A 106 0.70 1.17 23.19
C SER A 106 -0.45 1.12 24.20
N SER A 107 -1.07 -0.04 24.42
CA SER A 107 -2.19 -0.23 25.34
C SER A 107 -1.76 -0.13 26.81
N LEU A 108 -2.69 -0.05 27.77
CA LEU A 108 -2.37 -0.16 29.20
C LEU A 108 -2.00 -1.59 29.60
N ASP A 109 -1.12 -1.75 30.59
CA ASP A 109 -0.80 -3.06 31.19
C ASP A 109 -2.08 -3.79 31.61
N GLY A 110 -2.21 -5.06 31.18
CA GLY A 110 -3.39 -5.89 31.42
C GLY A 110 -4.45 -5.87 30.29
N THR A 111 -4.24 -5.13 29.20
CA THR A 111 -5.09 -5.24 27.99
C THR A 111 -4.93 -6.64 27.39
N PRO A 112 -6.01 -7.38 27.06
CA PRO A 112 -5.90 -8.68 26.39
C PRO A 112 -5.04 -8.57 25.13
N GLY A 113 -4.04 -9.44 24.99
CA GLY A 113 -3.07 -9.41 23.90
C GLY A 113 -1.88 -8.45 24.10
N LYS A 114 -1.87 -7.56 25.10
CA LYS A 114 -0.70 -6.70 25.34
C LYS A 114 0.49 -7.50 25.88
N GLN A 115 1.66 -7.32 25.27
CA GLN A 115 2.93 -7.80 25.82
C GLN A 115 3.49 -6.81 26.87
N ALA A 116 4.16 -7.30 27.90
CA ALA A 116 4.71 -6.46 28.97
C ALA A 116 5.74 -5.47 28.41
N SER A 117 5.55 -4.18 28.69
CA SER A 117 6.42 -3.13 28.14
C SER A 117 7.86 -3.30 28.62
N GLY A 118 8.81 -3.27 27.67
CA GLY A 118 10.25 -3.40 27.94
C GLY A 118 10.98 -4.48 27.15
N THR A 119 10.26 -5.34 26.40
CA THR A 119 10.89 -6.42 25.61
C THR A 119 10.65 -6.30 24.09
N VAL A 120 9.69 -5.46 23.66
CA VAL A 120 9.26 -5.40 22.26
C VAL A 120 9.43 -3.97 21.76
N GLY A 121 10.44 -3.75 20.91
CA GLY A 121 10.50 -2.58 20.05
C GLY A 121 9.52 -2.74 18.89
N TRP A 122 9.13 -1.63 18.26
CA TRP A 122 8.50 -1.52 16.94
C TRP A 122 8.85 -2.67 16.00
N THR A 123 8.13 -3.78 16.05
CA THR A 123 8.61 -4.95 15.33
C THR A 123 7.46 -5.81 14.85
N PHE A 124 7.31 -5.78 13.53
CA PHE A 124 6.74 -6.87 12.76
C PHE A 124 7.70 -8.07 12.68
N ALA A 125 8.73 -8.14 13.54
CA ALA A 125 9.58 -9.33 13.59
C ALA A 125 8.76 -10.53 14.06
N ASN A 126 8.97 -11.65 13.36
CA ASN A 126 8.31 -12.93 13.63
C ASN A 126 6.78 -12.89 13.47
N THR A 127 6.25 -12.01 12.62
CA THR A 127 4.85 -12.08 12.16
C THR A 127 4.78 -11.91 10.65
N ASP A 128 3.82 -12.57 10.02
CA ASP A 128 3.47 -12.27 8.64
C ASP A 128 2.82 -10.90 8.58
N TYR A 129 3.12 -10.15 7.54
CA TYR A 129 2.35 -8.97 7.18
C TYR A 129 2.49 -8.65 5.69
N LEU A 130 1.48 -7.95 5.19
CA LEU A 130 1.46 -7.36 3.86
C LEU A 130 1.64 -5.86 4.00
N ALA A 131 2.35 -5.25 3.06
CA ALA A 131 2.47 -3.79 2.99
C ALA A 131 2.23 -3.29 1.57
N ILE A 132 1.49 -2.18 1.47
CA ILE A 132 1.11 -1.51 0.24
C ILE A 132 1.53 -0.05 0.38
N TYR A 133 2.36 0.43 -0.54
CA TYR A 133 2.72 1.84 -0.59
C TYR A 133 2.12 2.46 -1.84
N LEU A 134 1.31 3.51 -1.71
CA LEU A 134 0.62 4.20 -2.79
C LEU A 134 1.11 5.64 -2.85
N ASP A 135 1.62 6.10 -3.98
CA ASP A 135 1.85 7.52 -4.26
C ASP A 135 0.98 7.97 -5.44
N PRO A 136 -0.21 8.51 -5.14
CA PRO A 136 -1.12 9.06 -6.13
C PRO A 136 -0.59 10.28 -6.87
N ALA A 137 0.35 11.01 -6.28
CA ALA A 137 0.97 12.19 -6.88
C ALA A 137 2.00 11.81 -7.97
N ASN A 138 2.34 10.53 -8.10
CA ASN A 138 3.28 9.99 -9.09
C ASN A 138 4.59 10.78 -9.12
N VAL A 139 5.13 11.04 -7.92
CA VAL A 139 6.37 11.78 -7.78
C VAL A 139 7.49 10.92 -8.34
N ALA A 140 8.31 11.49 -9.22
CA ALA A 140 9.43 10.77 -9.80
C ALA A 140 10.45 10.37 -8.73
N ASP A 141 10.98 9.14 -8.84
CA ASP A 141 11.87 8.54 -7.84
C ASP A 141 13.21 9.29 -7.69
N ASP A 142 13.61 10.06 -8.70
CA ASP A 142 14.89 10.77 -8.80
C ASP A 142 14.80 12.28 -8.51
N ARG A 143 13.66 12.78 -8.02
CA ARG A 143 13.54 14.19 -7.65
C ARG A 143 14.51 14.56 -6.53
N THR A 144 15.17 15.70 -6.71
CA THR A 144 16.17 16.23 -5.76
C THR A 144 15.67 17.46 -5.00
N ASP A 145 14.57 18.06 -5.44
CA ASP A 145 13.98 19.26 -4.88
C ASP A 145 12.93 18.98 -3.79
N VAL A 146 12.47 17.72 -3.68
CA VAL A 146 11.64 17.20 -2.59
C VAL A 146 12.07 15.76 -2.28
N ASP A 147 11.84 15.26 -1.06
CA ASP A 147 12.00 13.83 -0.76
C ASP A 147 10.78 13.06 -1.30
N PRO A 148 10.91 12.22 -2.35
CA PRO A 148 9.78 11.52 -2.96
C PRO A 148 9.13 10.48 -2.02
N ASN A 149 9.84 10.05 -0.98
CA ASN A 149 9.31 9.14 0.02
C ASN A 149 8.25 9.83 0.92
N ASN A 150 8.17 11.16 0.90
CA ASN A 150 7.13 11.91 1.63
C ASN A 150 5.77 11.93 0.91
N TYR A 151 5.64 11.29 -0.25
CA TYR A 151 4.43 11.39 -1.08
C TYR A 151 3.63 10.10 -1.14
N SER A 152 3.93 9.13 -0.29
CA SER A 152 3.23 7.85 -0.29
C SER A 152 2.40 7.63 0.97
N TYR A 153 1.20 7.10 0.77
CA TYR A 153 0.43 6.38 1.77
C TYR A 153 1.05 4.99 1.94
N SER A 154 1.11 4.51 3.17
CA SER A 154 1.47 3.15 3.53
C SER A 154 0.26 2.50 4.20
N ILE A 155 -0.07 1.29 3.79
CA ILE A 155 -1.04 0.43 4.45
C ILE A 155 -0.32 -0.89 4.74
N GLN A 156 -0.28 -1.28 5.99
CA GLN A 156 0.29 -2.54 6.45
C GLN A 156 -0.81 -3.35 7.12
N ALA A 157 -0.89 -4.65 6.86
CA ALA A 157 -1.90 -5.53 7.42
C ALA A 157 -1.31 -6.88 7.81
N GLU A 158 -1.59 -7.33 9.03
CA GLU A 158 -1.27 -8.65 9.53
C GLU A 158 -2.43 -9.62 9.21
N PRO A 159 -2.15 -10.83 8.69
CA PRO A 159 -3.18 -11.83 8.53
C PRO A 159 -3.67 -12.27 9.92
N SER A 160 -4.98 -12.28 10.13
CA SER A 160 -5.64 -12.75 11.36
C SER A 160 -5.96 -14.24 11.36
N VAL A 161 -5.81 -14.93 10.21
CA VAL A 161 -6.18 -16.34 10.03
C VAL A 161 -5.53 -17.29 11.04
N SER A 162 -4.29 -17.02 11.47
CA SER A 162 -3.59 -17.86 12.46
C SER A 162 -3.91 -17.50 13.91
N PHE A 163 -4.69 -16.44 14.15
CA PHE A 163 -5.19 -16.07 15.46
C PHE A 163 -6.72 -16.24 15.58
N PHE A 164 -7.23 -17.35 15.04
CA PHE A 164 -8.65 -17.72 15.11
C PHE A 164 -9.61 -16.67 14.50
N GLY A 165 -9.14 -15.85 13.56
CA GLY A 165 -9.95 -14.85 12.89
C GLY A 165 -10.31 -13.64 13.77
N GLU A 166 -9.49 -13.32 14.79
CA GLU A 166 -9.68 -12.09 15.57
C GLU A 166 -9.58 -10.85 14.67
N LYS A 167 -10.49 -9.91 14.85
CA LYS A 167 -10.58 -8.68 14.06
C LYS A 167 -10.29 -7.47 14.92
N ASP A 168 -9.94 -6.37 14.27
CA ASP A 168 -9.90 -5.08 14.95
C ASP A 168 -11.31 -4.61 15.37
N ASP A 169 -11.41 -3.43 15.98
CA ASP A 169 -12.67 -2.83 16.40
C ASP A 169 -13.62 -2.44 15.24
N TRP A 170 -13.16 -2.55 13.99
CA TRP A 170 -13.89 -2.25 12.76
C TRP A 170 -14.22 -3.52 11.98
N GLY A 171 -13.80 -4.69 12.46
CA GLY A 171 -14.01 -5.98 11.79
C GLY A 171 -12.95 -6.31 10.73
N ASN A 172 -11.89 -5.50 10.62
CA ASN A 172 -10.78 -5.72 9.71
C ASN A 172 -9.71 -6.64 10.31
N SER A 173 -8.86 -7.22 9.45
CA SER A 173 -7.56 -7.76 9.87
C SER A 173 -6.71 -6.63 10.47
N TYR A 174 -5.83 -6.93 11.43
CA TYR A 174 -5.05 -5.89 12.09
C TYR A 174 -4.22 -5.11 11.10
N ASN A 175 -4.44 -3.80 11.06
CA ASN A 175 -3.80 -2.93 10.10
C ASN A 175 -3.18 -1.72 10.77
N TYR A 176 -2.26 -1.12 10.03
CA TYR A 176 -1.56 0.09 10.37
C TYR A 176 -1.37 0.91 9.11
N SER A 177 -1.52 2.22 9.21
CA SER A 177 -1.34 3.12 8.07
C SER A 177 -0.36 4.23 8.43
N GLU A 178 0.41 4.66 7.45
CA GLU A 178 1.37 5.75 7.60
C GLU A 178 1.30 6.68 6.41
N PHE A 179 1.77 7.90 6.62
CA PHE A 179 2.06 8.83 5.55
C PHE A 179 3.54 9.20 5.53
N GLY A 180 4.13 9.15 4.34
CA GLY A 180 5.50 9.56 4.06
C GLY A 180 6.57 8.65 4.68
N ARG A 181 7.84 9.04 4.51
CA ARG A 181 9.02 8.26 4.91
C ARG A 181 9.16 8.00 6.41
N TRP A 182 8.58 8.88 7.22
CA TRP A 182 8.85 8.96 8.66
C TRP A 182 7.61 8.78 9.52
N GLY A 183 6.46 8.43 8.95
CA GLY A 183 5.21 8.24 9.71
C GLY A 183 4.89 9.45 10.59
N GLY A 184 4.78 10.64 9.98
CA GLY A 184 4.64 11.91 10.70
C GLY A 184 3.44 11.95 11.67
N PHE A 185 3.73 11.81 12.97
CA PHE A 185 2.83 11.78 14.13
C PHE A 185 1.53 12.61 14.06
N ARG A 186 0.37 11.94 13.99
CA ARG A 186 -1.00 12.25 14.49
C ARG A 186 -1.99 11.05 14.38
N LEU A 187 -2.14 10.35 15.50
CA LEU A 187 -3.33 9.98 16.27
C LEU A 187 -4.57 9.36 15.57
N ARG A 188 -4.83 8.10 15.95
CA ARG A 188 -6.11 7.41 15.89
C ARG A 188 -7.14 8.00 16.86
N ASN A 189 -8.39 8.08 16.38
CA ASN A 189 -9.67 8.12 17.10
C ASN A 189 -9.97 9.29 18.07
N PRO A 190 -10.96 10.15 17.77
CA PRO A 190 -11.62 10.95 18.80
C PRO A 190 -12.50 10.11 19.74
N ASN A 191 -12.80 8.83 19.42
CA ASN A 191 -13.61 7.98 20.28
C ASN A 191 -12.72 7.18 21.25
N PRO A 192 -12.75 7.51 22.54
CA PRO A 192 -12.05 6.71 23.52
C PRO A 192 -12.65 5.32 23.62
N VAL A 193 -11.80 4.31 23.65
CA VAL A 193 -12.24 2.93 23.88
C VAL A 193 -12.28 2.70 25.38
N ASN A 194 -13.40 2.18 25.89
CA ASN A 194 -13.49 1.82 27.30
C ASN A 194 -12.97 0.38 27.48
N VAL A 195 -11.81 0.24 28.10
CA VAL A 195 -11.22 -1.06 28.45
C VAL A 195 -11.19 -1.17 29.96
N GLY A 196 -11.98 -2.09 30.51
CA GLY A 196 -12.02 -2.33 31.96
C GLY A 196 -12.54 -1.15 32.79
N GLY A 197 -13.42 -0.31 32.23
CA GLY A 197 -13.96 0.87 32.93
C GLY A 197 -13.12 2.13 32.74
N VAL A 198 -11.99 2.06 32.03
CA VAL A 198 -11.09 3.18 31.77
C VAL A 198 -11.25 3.64 30.33
N THR A 199 -11.63 4.90 30.15
CA THR A 199 -11.63 5.64 28.89
C THR A 199 -10.18 5.81 28.43
N GLN A 200 -9.77 5.08 27.40
CA GLN A 200 -8.41 5.13 26.87
C GLN A 200 -8.30 6.13 25.72
N TYR A 201 -7.22 6.92 25.76
CA TYR A 201 -6.76 7.76 24.66
C TYR A 201 -5.47 7.15 24.14
N TRP A 202 -5.41 6.86 22.85
CA TRP A 202 -4.21 6.36 22.19
C TRP A 202 -3.29 7.54 21.91
N LEU A 203 -1.98 7.46 22.19
CA LEU A 203 -1.02 8.54 21.93
C LEU A 203 0.28 7.96 21.32
N GLY A 204 0.37 8.00 19.99
CA GLY A 204 1.57 7.63 19.23
C GLY A 204 1.29 7.57 17.72
N GLY A 205 2.22 8.05 16.89
CA GLY A 205 2.24 7.85 15.42
C GLY A 205 1.24 8.67 14.61
N GLY A 206 1.45 8.77 13.29
CA GLY A 206 0.62 9.50 12.34
C GLY A 206 -0.01 8.59 11.33
N SER A 207 -1.29 8.30 11.58
CA SER A 207 -2.07 7.39 10.79
C SER A 207 -3.00 8.17 9.87
N TRP A 208 -3.00 7.79 8.61
CA TRP A 208 -4.06 8.16 7.69
C TRP A 208 -5.27 7.24 7.96
N GLU A 209 -6.42 7.80 8.32
CA GLU A 209 -7.60 6.98 8.68
C GLU A 209 -8.25 6.38 7.44
N ILE A 210 -8.19 5.05 7.35
CA ILE A 210 -8.88 4.26 6.33
C ILE A 210 -10.23 3.74 6.85
N TYR A 211 -11.07 4.67 7.31
CA TYR A 211 -12.26 4.36 8.12
C TYR A 211 -13.33 3.56 7.38
N ASN A 212 -13.45 3.73 6.06
CA ASN A 212 -14.39 2.94 5.26
C ASN A 212 -13.73 1.75 4.58
N SER A 213 -12.43 1.57 4.76
CA SER A 213 -11.70 0.48 4.14
C SER A 213 -12.06 -0.84 4.83
N GLN A 214 -12.15 -1.86 3.98
CA GLN A 214 -12.37 -3.24 4.41
C GLN A 214 -11.12 -4.03 4.09
N ILE A 215 -10.57 -4.69 5.10
CA ILE A 215 -9.39 -5.55 4.98
C ILE A 215 -9.77 -6.88 5.60
N VAL A 216 -9.96 -7.89 4.76
CA VAL A 216 -10.43 -9.21 5.20
C VAL A 216 -9.49 -10.27 4.66
N ASP A 217 -9.07 -11.18 5.54
CA ASP A 217 -8.26 -12.33 5.20
C ASP A 217 -9.02 -13.63 5.42
N GLY A 218 -8.61 -14.66 4.69
CA GLY A 218 -9.15 -16.01 4.80
C GLY A 218 -8.13 -17.09 4.46
N PRO A 219 -8.25 -18.29 5.06
CA PRO A 219 -7.29 -19.36 4.83
C PRO A 219 -7.51 -19.99 3.45
N THR A 220 -6.42 -20.47 2.85
CA THR A 220 -6.46 -21.35 1.68
C THR A 220 -5.86 -22.71 2.01
N ALA A 221 -5.82 -23.63 1.05
CA ALA A 221 -5.24 -24.95 1.26
C ALA A 221 -3.75 -24.90 1.63
N ASP A 222 -3.02 -23.92 1.06
CA ASP A 222 -1.57 -23.84 1.13
C ASP A 222 -1.08 -22.47 1.67
N GLY A 223 -1.97 -21.70 2.32
CA GLY A 223 -1.65 -20.38 2.87
C GLY A 223 -2.88 -19.52 3.14
N TYR A 224 -2.89 -18.29 2.63
CA TYR A 224 -3.96 -17.32 2.90
C TYR A 224 -4.19 -16.37 1.73
N VAL A 225 -5.37 -15.75 1.74
CA VAL A 225 -5.68 -14.58 0.92
C VAL A 225 -5.94 -13.39 1.82
N MET A 226 -5.71 -12.19 1.28
CA MET A 226 -6.15 -10.95 1.90
C MET A 226 -6.70 -10.00 0.85
N GLU A 227 -7.91 -9.53 1.09
CA GLU A 227 -8.67 -8.64 0.22
C GLU A 227 -8.77 -7.27 0.86
N PHE A 228 -8.43 -6.25 0.07
CA PHE A 228 -8.52 -4.86 0.45
C PHE A 228 -9.57 -4.20 -0.44
N ARG A 229 -10.50 -3.46 0.17
CA ARG A 229 -11.27 -2.40 -0.48
C ARG A 229 -10.87 -1.09 0.18
N ILE A 230 -10.32 -0.18 -0.61
CA ILE A 230 -9.88 1.14 -0.17
C ILE A 230 -10.72 2.18 -0.91
N PRO A 231 -11.77 2.72 -0.28
CA PRO A 231 -12.60 3.76 -0.88
C PRO A 231 -11.79 4.98 -1.30
N TRP A 232 -12.20 5.64 -2.38
CA TRP A 232 -11.53 6.86 -2.83
C TRP A 232 -11.57 7.97 -1.78
N GLU A 233 -12.64 8.01 -0.98
CA GLU A 233 -12.79 8.96 0.13
C GLU A 233 -11.81 8.70 1.27
N ASP A 234 -11.39 7.45 1.46
CA ASP A 234 -10.30 7.18 2.39
C ASP A 234 -9.02 7.74 1.77
N LEU A 235 -8.72 7.48 0.50
CA LEU A 235 -7.50 7.99 -0.16
C LEU A 235 -7.48 9.52 -0.34
N ASN A 236 -8.61 10.19 -0.04
CA ASN A 236 -8.78 11.62 -0.08
C ASN A 236 -8.35 12.26 1.25
N TYR A 237 -7.04 12.40 1.45
CA TYR A 237 -6.53 13.24 2.53
C TYR A 237 -5.89 14.51 1.94
N PRO A 238 -6.37 15.73 2.28
CA PRO A 238 -5.95 17.01 1.68
C PRO A 238 -4.51 17.44 2.02
N TYR A 239 -3.67 16.50 2.47
CA TYR A 239 -2.30 16.75 2.90
C TYR A 239 -1.44 17.43 1.83
N TYR A 240 -1.67 17.11 0.56
CA TYR A 240 -0.89 17.66 -0.55
C TYR A 240 -1.17 19.16 -0.79
N GLN A 241 -2.34 19.67 -0.41
CA GLN A 241 -2.65 21.09 -0.59
C GLN A 241 -1.90 22.01 0.38
N HIS A 242 -1.51 21.55 1.58
CA HIS A 242 -1.14 22.49 2.65
C HIS A 242 0.14 22.21 3.47
N VAL A 243 0.73 21.00 3.45
CA VAL A 243 1.53 20.62 4.64
C VAL A 243 2.85 19.87 4.44
N GLY A 244 3.33 19.73 3.20
CA GLY A 244 4.62 19.09 2.91
C GLY A 244 5.86 19.72 3.57
N SER A 245 5.77 20.92 4.15
CA SER A 245 6.90 21.59 4.83
C SER A 245 6.60 22.29 6.16
N SER A 246 5.33 22.46 6.58
CA SER A 246 4.97 23.40 7.66
C SER A 246 4.64 22.75 9.02
N ILE A 247 4.42 21.42 9.08
CA ILE A 247 4.05 20.73 10.34
C ILE A 247 5.23 20.57 11.31
N ALA A 248 6.48 20.51 10.84
CA ALA A 248 7.61 20.52 11.77
C ALA A 248 7.67 21.83 12.59
N ASP A 249 7.13 22.93 12.04
CA ASP A 249 7.23 24.26 12.65
C ASP A 249 5.94 24.74 13.37
N ASN A 250 4.74 24.22 13.07
CA ASN A 250 3.47 24.83 13.53
C ASN A 250 2.44 23.86 14.14
N LEU A 251 2.87 22.99 15.05
CA LEU A 251 2.06 21.93 15.68
C LEU A 251 0.85 22.39 16.56
N ILE A 252 0.45 23.67 16.60
CA ILE A 252 -0.54 24.19 17.57
C ILE A 252 -1.87 24.69 16.97
N ILE A 253 -2.01 24.90 15.65
CA ILE A 253 -3.19 25.60 15.09
C ILE A 253 -3.73 24.87 13.86
N LEU A 254 -4.54 23.81 14.02
CA LEU A 254 -5.21 23.16 12.88
C LEU A 254 -6.68 22.80 13.09
N ASP A 255 -7.22 22.85 14.31
CA ASP A 255 -8.63 22.51 14.58
C ASP A 255 -9.66 23.49 13.96
N GLY A 256 -9.22 24.60 13.36
CA GLY A 256 -10.09 25.61 12.75
C GLY A 256 -10.11 25.65 11.21
N GLU A 257 -9.06 25.18 10.54
CA GLU A 257 -8.95 25.30 9.07
C GLU A 257 -9.50 24.08 8.33
N ASP A 258 -9.57 22.92 9.00
CA ASP A 258 -9.99 21.66 8.39
C ASP A 258 -11.46 21.66 7.95
N ALA A 259 -12.32 22.39 8.67
CA ALA A 259 -13.72 22.57 8.31
C ALA A 259 -13.94 23.51 7.11
N ALA A 260 -13.00 24.42 6.83
CA ALA A 260 -13.11 25.35 5.70
C ALA A 260 -12.69 24.67 4.38
N VAL A 261 -11.69 23.79 4.42
CA VAL A 261 -11.20 23.06 3.24
C VAL A 261 -12.20 22.00 2.78
N ARG A 262 -12.83 21.25 3.71
CA ARG A 262 -13.84 20.22 3.38
C ARG A 262 -15.13 20.75 2.76
N ASN A 263 -15.44 22.04 2.96
CA ASN A 263 -16.70 22.67 2.52
C ASN A 263 -16.53 23.56 1.28
N ASP A 264 -15.36 23.58 0.65
CA ASP A 264 -15.19 24.31 -0.60
C ASP A 264 -15.93 23.57 -1.74
N ALA A 265 -16.89 24.24 -2.35
CA ALA A 265 -17.66 23.73 -3.49
C ALA A 265 -16.78 23.40 -4.72
N SER A 266 -15.52 23.86 -4.77
CA SER A 266 -14.54 23.45 -5.77
C SER A 266 -14.01 22.02 -5.61
N SER A 267 -14.20 21.41 -4.43
CA SER A 267 -13.76 20.04 -4.11
C SER A 267 -14.75 18.94 -4.54
N LEU A 268 -15.97 19.33 -4.92
CA LEU A 268 -17.01 18.43 -5.38
C LEU A 268 -17.03 18.40 -6.92
N TRP A 269 -16.27 17.45 -7.46
CA TRP A 269 -16.26 17.05 -8.88
C TRP A 269 -15.68 18.07 -9.85
N GLY A 270 -14.36 18.03 -10.04
CA GLY A 270 -13.68 18.84 -11.04
C GLY A 270 -12.22 18.45 -11.22
N LEU A 271 -11.96 17.42 -12.02
CA LEU A 271 -10.63 17.07 -12.49
C LEU A 271 -9.99 18.23 -13.26
N ALA A 272 -9.14 18.97 -12.58
CA ALA A 272 -7.94 19.53 -13.16
C ALA A 272 -6.77 18.88 -12.41
N ALA A 273 -5.74 18.43 -13.13
CA ALA A 273 -4.47 18.10 -12.51
C ALA A 273 -3.97 19.35 -11.79
N VAL A 274 -4.20 19.43 -10.48
CA VAL A 274 -3.62 20.49 -9.68
C VAL A 274 -2.16 20.12 -9.53
N ASN A 275 -1.26 21.06 -9.80
CA ASN A 275 0.09 21.00 -9.23
C ASN A 275 -0.10 20.96 -7.70
N GLY A 276 -0.15 19.77 -7.10
CA GLY A 276 -0.42 19.61 -5.67
C GLY A 276 -1.46 18.57 -5.23
N GLY A 277 -1.74 17.51 -6.01
CA GLY A 277 -2.12 16.21 -5.41
C GLY A 277 -3.49 16.06 -4.74
N ASP A 278 -4.55 16.72 -5.21
CA ASP A 278 -5.90 16.30 -4.79
C ASP A 278 -6.25 14.94 -5.40
N VAL A 279 -6.51 13.95 -4.54
CA VAL A 279 -6.97 12.60 -4.92
C VAL A 279 -8.47 12.46 -4.62
N THR A 280 -9.27 13.49 -4.92
CA THR A 280 -10.72 13.42 -4.73
C THR A 280 -11.35 12.57 -5.83
N GLY A 281 -11.68 11.32 -5.48
CA GLY A 281 -12.51 10.43 -6.31
C GLY A 281 -11.74 9.51 -7.26
N MET A 282 -12.51 8.78 -8.07
CA MET A 282 -12.00 7.75 -8.97
C MET A 282 -10.96 8.31 -9.97
N PRO A 283 -9.77 7.71 -10.10
CA PRO A 283 -8.77 8.09 -11.09
C PRO A 283 -9.32 8.02 -12.52
N GLN A 284 -8.91 8.96 -13.36
CA GLN A 284 -9.21 8.91 -14.79
C GLN A 284 -8.49 7.72 -15.46
N PRO A 285 -9.08 7.11 -16.49
CA PRO A 285 -8.38 6.14 -17.33
C PRO A 285 -7.04 6.68 -17.84
N GLY A 286 -5.98 5.88 -17.69
CA GLY A 286 -4.61 6.24 -18.04
C GLY A 286 -3.85 7.00 -16.96
N THR A 287 -4.48 7.38 -15.83
CA THR A 287 -3.75 7.88 -14.66
C THR A 287 -2.72 6.86 -14.22
N VAL A 288 -1.56 7.34 -13.77
CA VAL A 288 -0.48 6.50 -13.25
C VAL A 288 -0.21 6.92 -11.82
N TRP A 289 -0.25 5.96 -10.90
CA TRP A 289 0.25 6.10 -9.54
C TRP A 289 1.57 5.35 -9.42
N LYS A 290 2.38 5.76 -8.45
CA LYS A 290 3.50 4.95 -7.99
C LYS A 290 2.98 3.96 -6.94
N VAL A 291 3.38 2.69 -7.04
CA VAL A 291 2.99 1.66 -6.07
C VAL A 291 4.12 0.70 -5.75
N GLN A 292 4.15 0.22 -4.51
CA GLN A 292 4.94 -0.93 -4.09
C GLN A 292 4.06 -1.92 -3.33
N PHE A 293 4.21 -3.19 -3.64
CA PHE A 293 3.60 -4.30 -2.92
C PHE A 293 4.69 -5.08 -2.22
N CYS A 294 4.42 -5.45 -0.96
CA CYS A 294 5.37 -6.09 -0.09
C CYS A 294 4.71 -7.23 0.68
N ARG A 295 5.51 -8.26 0.99
CA ARG A 295 5.15 -9.33 1.93
C ARG A 295 6.33 -9.63 2.83
N HIS A 296 6.08 -9.68 4.13
CA HIS A 296 6.96 -10.33 5.08
C HIS A 296 6.35 -11.67 5.45
N SER A 297 7.13 -12.74 5.24
CA SER A 297 6.87 -14.10 5.71
C SER A 297 7.68 -14.33 6.97
N ALA A 298 7.03 -14.74 8.05
CA ALA A 298 7.66 -15.17 9.29
C ALA A 298 7.77 -16.69 9.41
N SER A 299 7.56 -17.42 8.32
CA SER A 299 7.65 -18.87 8.25
C SER A 299 9.03 -19.39 8.68
N ALA A 300 9.22 -20.71 8.66
CA ALA A 300 10.52 -21.35 8.91
C ALA A 300 11.67 -20.80 8.04
N ASN A 301 11.36 -20.19 6.88
CA ASN A 301 12.30 -19.46 6.04
C ASN A 301 11.86 -17.99 5.90
N PRO A 302 12.12 -17.14 6.91
CA PRO A 302 11.63 -15.77 6.88
C PRO A 302 12.14 -15.01 5.67
N GLN A 303 11.24 -14.30 5.00
CA GLN A 303 11.58 -13.47 3.85
C GLN A 303 10.78 -12.18 3.87
N TYR A 304 11.44 -11.07 3.60
CA TYR A 304 10.77 -9.82 3.29
C TYR A 304 10.95 -9.57 1.81
N THR A 305 9.87 -9.52 1.05
CA THR A 305 9.90 -9.42 -0.40
C THR A 305 9.15 -8.19 -0.90
N ASN A 306 9.64 -7.63 -2.01
CA ASN A 306 9.10 -6.48 -2.71
C ASN A 306 8.74 -6.87 -4.14
N TRP A 307 7.71 -6.24 -4.69
CA TRP A 307 7.39 -6.34 -6.10
C TRP A 307 8.43 -5.63 -6.97
N VAL A 308 8.86 -4.41 -6.60
CA VAL A 308 9.83 -3.63 -7.38
C VAL A 308 11.11 -3.37 -6.60
N GLY A 309 12.20 -4.00 -7.05
CA GLY A 309 13.57 -3.66 -6.64
C GLY A 309 13.89 -3.85 -5.16
N ASN A 310 15.14 -3.51 -4.81
CA ASN A 310 15.61 -3.49 -3.44
C ASN A 310 15.48 -2.07 -2.87
N THR A 311 14.67 -1.91 -1.82
CA THR A 311 14.31 -0.60 -1.31
C THR A 311 15.08 -0.25 -0.02
N GLY A 312 15.62 -1.23 0.69
CA GLY A 312 16.50 -0.97 1.85
C GLY A 312 15.81 -0.26 3.02
N GLY A 313 14.48 -0.28 3.09
CA GLY A 313 13.68 0.24 4.19
C GLY A 313 12.20 0.41 3.86
N PHE A 314 11.40 0.67 4.91
CA PHE A 314 10.00 1.07 4.78
C PHE A 314 9.87 2.34 3.93
N VAL A 315 8.90 2.35 3.01
CA VAL A 315 8.58 3.51 2.16
C VAL A 315 9.72 3.92 1.20
N SER A 316 10.80 3.15 1.14
CA SER A 316 11.92 3.50 0.27
C SER A 316 11.60 3.16 -1.18
N ARG A 317 11.87 4.12 -2.07
CA ARG A 317 11.81 3.94 -3.52
C ARG A 317 12.99 3.10 -4.04
N PRO A 318 12.90 2.49 -5.25
CA PRO A 318 11.93 2.74 -6.32
C PRO A 318 10.57 2.07 -6.13
N PHE A 319 9.52 2.72 -6.66
CA PHE A 319 8.19 2.13 -6.80
C PHE A 319 7.89 1.80 -8.28
N GLY A 320 7.05 0.79 -8.48
CA GLY A 320 6.46 0.51 -9.78
C GLY A 320 5.35 1.50 -10.13
N ASN A 321 4.73 1.29 -11.28
CA ASN A 321 3.63 2.09 -11.78
C ASN A 321 2.33 1.28 -11.70
N LEU A 322 1.30 1.82 -11.05
CA LEU A 322 -0.07 1.37 -11.17
C LEU A 322 -0.78 2.22 -12.21
N VAL A 323 -1.17 1.63 -13.33
CA VAL A 323 -1.85 2.31 -14.44
C VAL A 323 -3.33 1.99 -14.38
N PHE A 324 -4.19 3.01 -14.28
CA PHE A 324 -5.63 2.82 -14.30
C PHE A 324 -6.11 2.55 -15.73
N GLY A 325 -6.74 1.39 -15.93
CA GLY A 325 -7.19 0.90 -17.23
C GLY A 325 -8.35 1.72 -17.82
N ALA A 326 -8.91 1.24 -18.93
CA ALA A 326 -10.05 1.90 -19.56
C ALA A 326 -11.35 1.69 -18.75
N ALA A 327 -12.07 2.77 -18.45
CA ALA A 327 -13.43 2.74 -17.94
C ALA A 327 -14.38 3.29 -19.01
N THR A 328 -15.24 2.45 -19.58
CA THR A 328 -16.21 2.93 -20.58
C THR A 328 -17.33 3.72 -19.91
N GLY A 329 -17.88 4.73 -20.58
CA GLY A 329 -18.99 5.52 -20.04
C GLY A 329 -20.21 4.66 -19.66
N THR A 330 -20.44 3.56 -20.38
CA THR A 330 -21.47 2.57 -20.03
C THR A 330 -21.15 1.86 -18.72
N ALA A 331 -19.91 1.35 -18.56
CA ALA A 331 -19.50 0.64 -17.36
C ALA A 331 -19.51 1.53 -16.11
N VAL A 332 -19.11 2.80 -16.24
CA VAL A 332 -19.23 3.80 -15.16
C VAL A 332 -20.70 4.04 -14.82
N ARG A 333 -21.57 4.16 -15.83
CA ARG A 333 -23.00 4.37 -15.60
C ARG A 333 -23.67 3.17 -14.93
N GLU A 334 -23.31 1.96 -15.33
CA GLU A 334 -23.78 0.72 -14.70
C GLU A 334 -23.34 0.66 -13.23
N ALA A 335 -22.07 0.94 -12.94
CA ALA A 335 -21.57 0.98 -11.56
C ALA A 335 -22.34 1.99 -10.69
N LEU A 336 -22.65 3.18 -11.23
CA LEU A 336 -23.45 4.19 -10.52
C LEU A 336 -24.91 3.80 -10.28
N LEU A 337 -25.46 2.80 -10.98
CA LEU A 337 -26.82 2.31 -10.78
C LEU A 337 -26.91 1.21 -9.70
N HIS A 338 -25.77 0.63 -9.32
CA HIS A 338 -25.69 -0.52 -8.42
C HIS A 338 -25.07 -0.20 -7.05
N ASN A 339 -24.48 0.99 -6.89
CA ASN A 339 -24.08 1.57 -5.61
C ASN A 339 -25.21 2.39 -4.98
#